data_AF-A0A8I0AEW2-F1
#
_entry.id   AF-A0A8I0AEW2-F1
#
_cell.length_a   1.000
_cell.length_b   1.000
_cell.length_c   1.000
_cell.angle_alpha   90.00
_cell.angle_beta   90.00
_cell.angle_gamma   90.00
#
_symmetry.space_group_name_H-M   'P 1'
#
loop_
_entity.id
_entity.type
_entity.pdbx_description
1 polymer ?
#
loop_
_entity_poly.entity_id
_entity_poly.type
_entity_poly.pdbx_seq_one_letter_code
_entity_poly.pdbx_strand_id
1 'polypeptide(L)'
;MIGLVRNEWKKVFLPVLLTTVLLAIAMSVLSCTIYQNYTLHYDLEAWEVGTELFSLLYPLFVVVPLCWNLYYERKNNFLLYVMPRVKIKKYLTAKWIAYALGTLCIIVIPYILSAVFALYVKTPVVPFVENPFRHVFENAFIKTSLLYAVALSLWRGIVSLFVMTFGFVLALYCKNIFVILTGPFMYSILENFVLAILRLERLRLVVAFDPTTVDPKVVSISSFLFGPIVLSIVIGLTAFLLSKKNAIVTI
;
A
#
# COMPACT_ATOMS: atom_id res chain seq x y z
N MET A 1 -24.41 7.86 7.72
CA MET A 1 -23.22 7.17 7.18
C MET A 1 -22.00 7.50 8.02
N ILE A 2 -21.71 8.80 8.20
CA ILE A 2 -20.58 9.33 8.99
C ILE A 2 -20.49 8.74 10.41
N GLY A 3 -21.59 8.69 11.16
CA GLY A 3 -21.59 8.11 12.51
C GLY A 3 -21.18 6.63 12.56
N LEU A 4 -21.50 5.87 11.51
CA LEU A 4 -21.15 4.45 11.41
C LEU A 4 -19.67 4.27 11.07
N VAL A 5 -19.17 5.08 10.13
CA VAL A 5 -17.73 5.16 9.81
C VAL A 5 -16.93 5.55 11.05
N ARG A 6 -17.38 6.53 11.84
CA ARG A 6 -16.71 6.94 13.09
C ARG A 6 -16.61 5.81 14.11
N ASN A 7 -17.66 5.00 14.26
CA ASN A 7 -17.64 3.87 15.17
C ASN A 7 -16.69 2.75 14.71
N GLU A 8 -16.67 2.48 13.40
CA GLU A 8 -15.73 1.51 12.82
C GLU A 8 -14.29 2.02 12.89
N TRP A 9 -14.06 3.31 12.66
CA TRP A 9 -12.75 3.96 12.80
C TRP A 9 -12.19 3.78 14.21
N LYS A 10 -12.99 3.98 15.26
CA LYS A 10 -12.54 3.79 16.65
C LYS A 10 -11.99 2.38 16.91
N LYS A 11 -12.51 1.35 16.24
CA LYS A 11 -12.03 -0.03 16.41
C LYS A 11 -10.66 -0.27 15.76
N VAL A 12 -10.37 0.42 14.66
CA VAL A 12 -9.11 0.29 13.92
C VAL A 12 -8.10 1.40 14.21
N PHE A 13 -8.50 2.42 14.97
CA PHE A 13 -7.66 3.59 15.25
C PHE A 13 -6.34 3.22 15.93
N LEU A 14 -6.38 2.39 16.97
CA LEU A 14 -5.18 1.98 17.70
C LEU A 14 -4.18 1.21 16.81
N PRO A 15 -4.57 0.13 16.09
CA PRO A 15 -3.62 -0.58 15.23
C PRO A 15 -3.13 0.29 14.06
N VAL A 16 -3.97 1.16 13.50
CA VAL A 16 -3.54 2.13 12.47
C VAL A 16 -2.51 3.10 13.03
N LEU A 17 -2.76 3.69 14.20
CA LEU A 17 -1.83 4.64 14.82
C LEU A 17 -0.49 3.96 15.15
N LEU A 18 -0.51 2.79 15.79
CA LEU A 18 0.72 2.07 16.12
C LEU A 18 1.54 1.71 14.88
N THR A 19 0.90 1.21 13.83
CA THR A 19 1.60 0.88 12.58
C THR A 19 2.12 2.12 11.86
N THR A 20 1.36 3.22 11.81
CA THR A 20 1.84 4.48 11.23
C THR A 20 3.06 5.03 11.95
N VAL A 21 3.05 5.07 13.29
CA VAL A 21 4.16 5.62 14.08
C VAL A 21 5.40 4.74 13.95
N LEU A 22 5.24 3.42 14.03
CA LEU A 22 6.35 2.48 13.90
C LEU A 22 6.99 2.57 12.50
N LEU A 23 6.17 2.58 11.44
CA LEU A 23 6.65 2.74 10.08
C LEU A 23 7.33 4.10 9.88
N ALA A 24 6.74 5.17 10.39
CA ALA A 24 7.31 6.51 10.26
C ALA A 24 8.70 6.63 10.88
N ILE A 25 8.90 6.04 12.07
CA ILE A 25 10.21 6.00 12.75
C ILE A 25 11.18 5.09 11.99
N ALA A 26 10.75 3.89 11.60
CA ALA A 26 11.63 2.95 10.90
C ALA A 26 12.11 3.52 9.56
N MET A 27 11.19 4.09 8.77
CA MET A 27 11.47 4.70 7.48
C MET A 27 12.41 5.91 7.58
N SER A 28 12.19 6.79 8.56
CA SER A 28 13.04 7.96 8.75
C SER A 28 14.45 7.57 9.20
N VAL A 29 14.59 6.62 10.12
CA VAL A 29 15.89 6.11 10.57
C VAL A 29 16.65 5.44 9.43
N LEU A 30 15.98 4.62 8.62
CA LEU A 30 16.64 3.90 7.52
C LEU A 30 17.04 4.85 6.39
N SER A 31 16.22 5.86 6.08
CA SER A 31 16.56 6.91 5.12
C SER A 31 17.78 7.73 5.56
N CYS A 32 18.05 7.83 6.87
CA CYS A 32 19.20 8.53 7.43
C CYS A 32 20.44 7.64 7.67
N THR A 33 20.33 6.31 7.56
CA THR A 33 21.45 5.40 7.88
C THR A 33 21.94 4.62 6.66
N ILE A 34 21.04 4.05 5.86
CA ILE A 34 21.40 3.16 4.76
C ILE A 34 22.21 3.91 3.69
N TYR A 35 21.87 5.17 3.46
CA TYR A 35 22.45 6.00 2.41
C TYR A 35 23.98 6.15 2.50
N GLN A 36 24.57 5.98 3.69
CA GLN A 36 26.02 6.14 3.90
C GLN A 36 26.86 5.12 3.12
N ASN A 37 26.28 3.98 2.77
CA ASN A 37 26.95 2.93 1.99
C ASN A 37 26.75 3.10 0.47
N TYR A 38 26.05 4.16 0.03
CA TYR A 38 25.71 4.41 -1.37
C TYR A 38 26.31 5.73 -1.86
N THR A 39 26.72 5.74 -3.13
CA THR A 39 27.04 6.98 -3.84
C THR A 39 25.74 7.59 -4.34
N LEU A 40 25.41 8.79 -3.87
CA LEU A 40 24.20 9.50 -4.25
C LEU A 40 24.56 10.70 -5.11
N HIS A 41 23.67 11.04 -6.03
CA HIS A 41 23.76 12.23 -6.86
C HIS A 41 22.73 13.28 -6.44
N TYR A 42 21.60 12.88 -5.87
CA TYR A 42 20.57 13.79 -5.36
C TYR A 42 20.19 13.45 -3.92
N ASP A 43 19.78 14.47 -3.15
CA ASP A 43 19.41 14.29 -1.75
C ASP A 43 18.24 13.31 -1.56
N LEU A 44 17.27 13.36 -2.48
CA LEU A 44 16.05 12.56 -2.45
C LEU A 44 16.30 11.06 -2.74
N GLU A 45 17.42 10.66 -3.34
CA GLU A 45 17.75 9.25 -3.58
C GLU A 45 17.93 8.47 -2.26
N ALA A 46 18.34 9.15 -1.18
CA ALA A 46 18.41 8.51 0.15
C ALA A 46 17.05 8.05 0.66
N TRP A 47 15.97 8.74 0.27
CA TRP A 47 14.61 8.34 0.58
C TRP A 47 14.19 7.11 -0.23
N GLU A 48 14.56 7.04 -1.51
CA GLU A 48 14.23 5.89 -2.35
C GLU A 48 14.91 4.62 -1.81
N VAL A 49 16.22 4.68 -1.58
CA VAL A 49 17.01 3.56 -1.02
C VAL A 49 16.53 3.17 0.38
N GLY A 50 16.19 4.15 1.23
CA GLY A 50 15.72 3.90 2.59
C GLY A 50 14.35 3.21 2.67
N THR A 51 13.56 3.27 1.60
CA THR A 51 12.16 2.81 1.58
C THR A 51 11.92 1.51 0.80
N GLU A 52 12.91 0.98 0.08
CA GLU A 52 12.78 -0.22 -0.77
C GLU A 52 12.22 -1.45 -0.04
N LEU A 53 12.70 -1.73 1.17
CA LEU A 53 12.23 -2.88 1.97
C LEU A 53 10.74 -2.77 2.30
N PHE A 54 10.25 -1.54 2.47
CA PHE A 54 8.86 -1.27 2.78
C PHE A 54 8.00 -1.31 1.51
N SER A 55 8.55 -0.98 0.35
CA SER A 55 7.93 -1.21 -0.95
C SER A 55 7.71 -2.69 -1.26
N LEU A 56 8.49 -3.60 -0.66
CA LEU A 56 8.23 -5.04 -0.75
C LEU A 56 7.14 -5.50 0.24
N LEU A 57 7.22 -5.05 1.48
CA LEU A 57 6.38 -5.53 2.59
C LEU A 57 5.06 -4.75 2.77
N TYR A 58 4.81 -3.71 1.96
CA TYR A 58 3.61 -2.87 2.08
C TYR A 58 2.27 -3.64 2.13
N PRO A 59 2.06 -4.77 1.44
CA PRO A 59 0.79 -5.48 1.52
C PRO A 59 0.51 -5.98 2.93
N LEU A 60 1.55 -6.41 3.66
CA LEU A 60 1.41 -6.89 5.04
C LEU A 60 1.09 -5.74 5.98
N PHE A 61 1.80 -4.62 5.85
CA PHE A 61 1.59 -3.45 6.71
C PHE A 61 0.18 -2.87 6.61
N VAL A 62 -0.46 -3.02 5.46
CA VAL A 62 -1.83 -2.52 5.24
C VAL A 62 -2.87 -3.54 5.69
N VAL A 63 -2.68 -4.82 5.33
CA VAL A 63 -3.70 -5.85 5.54
C VAL A 63 -3.77 -6.31 7.00
N VAL A 64 -2.62 -6.50 7.66
CA VAL A 64 -2.53 -7.00 9.04
C VAL A 64 -3.30 -6.12 10.05
N PRO A 65 -3.03 -4.81 10.16
CA PRO A 65 -3.69 -3.97 11.18
C PRO A 65 -5.18 -3.72 10.90
N LEU A 66 -5.66 -3.96 9.68
CA LEU A 66 -7.03 -3.64 9.26
C LEU A 66 -7.93 -4.89 9.16
N CYS A 67 -7.52 -5.91 8.41
CA CYS A 67 -8.40 -6.99 7.97
C CYS A 67 -8.72 -8.03 9.05
N TRP A 68 -7.91 -8.11 10.12
CA TRP A 68 -8.15 -9.00 11.26
C TRP A 68 -9.48 -8.72 11.97
N ASN A 69 -9.88 -7.45 12.07
CA ASN A 69 -11.10 -7.03 12.76
C ASN A 69 -12.36 -7.61 12.07
N LEU A 70 -12.45 -7.48 10.74
CA LEU A 70 -13.56 -8.04 9.97
C LEU A 70 -13.60 -9.58 10.04
N TYR A 71 -12.43 -10.23 10.06
CA TYR A 71 -12.35 -11.67 10.26
C TYR A 71 -12.98 -12.11 11.58
N TYR A 72 -12.64 -11.45 12.70
CA TYR A 72 -13.19 -11.79 14.01
C TYR A 72 -14.69 -11.47 14.13
N GLU A 73 -15.16 -10.38 13.53
CA GLU A 73 -16.59 -10.06 13.51
C GLU A 73 -17.41 -11.14 12.79
N ARG A 74 -16.90 -11.66 11.67
CA ARG A 74 -17.56 -12.77 10.97
C ARG A 74 -17.46 -14.07 11.74
N LYS A 75 -16.29 -14.40 12.29
CA LYS A 75 -16.08 -15.62 13.10
C LYS A 75 -17.03 -15.67 14.30
N ASN A 76 -17.27 -14.53 14.94
CA ASN A 76 -18.13 -14.41 16.10
C ASN A 76 -19.62 -14.19 15.73
N ASN A 77 -19.99 -14.32 14.45
CA ASN A 77 -21.34 -14.06 13.94
C ASN A 77 -21.88 -12.66 14.27
N PHE A 78 -20.99 -11.68 14.51
CA PHE A 78 -21.36 -10.30 14.82
C PHE A 78 -22.24 -9.68 13.73
N LEU A 79 -21.98 -10.05 12.47
CA LEU A 79 -22.75 -9.57 11.31
C LEU A 79 -24.25 -9.92 11.41
N LEU A 80 -24.62 -11.05 12.02
CA LEU A 80 -26.02 -11.44 12.23
C LEU A 80 -26.74 -10.47 13.17
N TYR A 81 -26.06 -9.97 14.20
CA TYR A 81 -26.62 -9.02 15.15
C TYR A 81 -26.74 -7.60 14.60
N VAL A 82 -25.98 -7.26 13.56
CA VAL A 82 -26.04 -5.95 12.92
C VAL A 82 -27.18 -5.88 11.90
N MET A 83 -27.54 -7.00 11.26
CA MET A 83 -28.57 -7.05 10.21
C MET A 83 -29.93 -6.43 10.60
N PRO A 84 -30.47 -6.65 11.82
CA PRO A 84 -31.73 -6.03 12.24
C PRO A 84 -31.65 -4.50 12.39
N ARG A 85 -30.45 -3.96 12.62
CA ARG A 85 -30.24 -2.53 12.92
C ARG A 85 -29.90 -1.73 11.67
N VAL A 86 -29.08 -2.29 10.78
CA VAL A 86 -28.58 -1.61 9.59
C VAL A 86 -28.43 -2.61 8.45
N LYS A 87 -28.84 -2.20 7.24
CA LYS A 87 -28.61 -2.98 6.00
C LYS A 87 -27.12 -3.34 5.87
N ILE A 88 -26.81 -4.62 5.65
CA ILE A 88 -25.42 -5.14 5.61
C ILE A 88 -24.55 -4.41 4.58
N LYS A 89 -25.08 -4.08 3.40
CA LYS A 89 -24.37 -3.32 2.35
C LYS A 89 -23.91 -1.95 2.86
N LYS A 90 -24.74 -1.27 3.66
CA LYS A 90 -24.41 0.02 4.26
C LYS A 90 -23.38 -0.11 5.39
N TYR A 91 -23.41 -1.22 6.11
CA TYR A 91 -22.42 -1.52 7.15
C TYR A 91 -21.04 -1.81 6.54
N LEU A 92 -20.97 -2.70 5.55
CA LEU A 92 -19.73 -3.07 4.87
C LEU A 92 -19.09 -1.90 4.13
N THR A 93 -19.89 -1.05 3.46
CA THR A 93 -19.36 0.17 2.81
C THR A 93 -18.77 1.15 3.82
N ALA A 94 -19.37 1.30 5.00
CA ALA A 94 -18.82 2.18 6.03
C ALA A 94 -17.51 1.64 6.61
N LYS A 95 -17.43 0.31 6.83
CA LYS A 95 -16.22 -0.35 7.29
C LYS A 95 -15.11 -0.25 6.23
N TRP A 96 -15.44 -0.44 4.95
CA TRP A 96 -14.51 -0.26 3.85
C TRP A 96 -13.95 1.17 3.79
N ILE A 97 -14.79 2.20 3.95
CA ILE A 97 -14.33 3.60 4.02
C ILE A 97 -13.37 3.82 5.21
N ALA A 98 -13.67 3.25 6.38
CA ALA A 98 -12.78 3.35 7.53
C ALA A 98 -11.43 2.66 7.26
N TYR A 99 -11.42 1.51 6.60
CA TYR A 99 -10.18 0.81 6.25
C TYR A 99 -9.42 1.54 5.14
N ALA A 100 -10.12 2.17 4.19
CA ALA A 100 -9.52 3.00 3.15
C ALA A 100 -8.79 4.19 3.75
N LEU A 101 -9.43 4.93 4.65
CA LEU A 101 -8.79 6.01 5.40
C LEU A 101 -7.58 5.51 6.20
N GLY A 102 -7.69 4.33 6.81
CA GLY A 102 -6.61 3.76 7.61
C GLY A 102 -5.40 3.39 6.76
N THR A 103 -5.65 2.82 5.59
CA THR A 103 -4.62 2.47 4.60
C THR A 103 -3.87 3.71 4.12
N LEU A 104 -4.60 4.78 3.79
CA LEU A 104 -3.99 6.04 3.38
C LEU A 104 -3.13 6.62 4.50
N CYS A 105 -3.57 6.56 5.76
CA CYS A 105 -2.74 6.99 6.88
C CYS A 105 -1.46 6.15 7.02
N ILE A 106 -1.58 4.82 6.98
CA ILE A 106 -0.46 3.86 7.14
C ILE A 106 0.62 4.06 6.09
N ILE A 107 0.26 4.45 4.87
CA ILE A 107 1.22 4.63 3.78
C ILE A 107 1.61 6.11 3.65
N VAL A 108 0.68 7.01 3.41
CA VAL A 108 1.01 8.39 3.04
C VAL A 108 1.82 9.10 4.13
N ILE A 109 1.45 8.95 5.40
CA ILE A 109 2.11 9.69 6.50
C ILE A 109 3.56 9.24 6.69
N PRO A 110 3.90 7.94 6.85
CA PRO A 110 5.29 7.51 6.99
C PRO A 110 6.17 7.89 5.80
N TYR A 111 5.66 7.77 4.57
CA TYR A 111 6.44 8.07 3.37
C TYR A 111 6.72 9.56 3.23
N ILE A 112 5.75 10.44 3.51
CA ILE A 112 5.98 11.90 3.52
C ILE A 112 6.97 12.28 4.62
N LEU A 113 6.79 11.76 5.84
CA LEU A 113 7.68 12.08 6.96
C LEU A 113 9.12 11.65 6.64
N SER A 114 9.30 10.44 6.13
CA SER A 114 10.60 9.91 5.72
C SER A 114 11.27 10.77 4.64
N ALA A 115 10.51 11.28 3.66
CA ALA A 115 11.05 12.19 2.64
C ALA A 115 11.51 13.54 3.25
N VAL A 116 10.75 14.09 4.21
CA VAL A 116 11.13 15.31 4.93
C VAL A 116 12.43 15.10 5.72
N PHE A 117 12.59 13.96 6.38
CA PHE A 117 13.84 13.63 7.08
C PHE A 117 15.01 13.50 6.11
N ALA A 118 14.81 12.84 4.96
CA ALA A 118 15.86 12.68 3.95
C ALA A 118 16.32 14.03 3.35
N LEU A 119 15.41 15.01 3.20
CA LEU A 119 15.72 16.31 2.61
C LEU A 119 16.30 17.33 3.60
N TYR A 120 15.85 17.32 4.86
CA TYR A 120 16.17 18.41 5.81
C TYR A 120 17.09 18.00 6.96
N VAL A 121 17.14 16.71 7.33
CA VAL A 121 17.94 16.24 8.47
C VAL A 121 19.29 15.71 8.01
N LYS A 122 19.35 15.14 6.81
CA LYS A 122 20.56 14.63 6.19
C LYS A 122 21.51 15.75 5.78
N THR A 123 22.82 15.50 5.83
CA THR A 123 23.82 16.38 5.22
C THR A 123 23.65 16.43 3.71
N PRO A 124 23.74 17.62 3.08
CA PRO A 124 23.55 17.76 1.65
C PRO A 124 24.59 16.94 0.89
N VAL A 125 24.13 16.23 -0.13
CA VAL A 125 25.01 15.46 -1.02
C VAL A 125 25.73 16.43 -1.95
N VAL A 126 27.05 16.25 -2.08
CA VAL A 126 27.83 16.96 -3.09
C VAL A 126 27.80 16.11 -4.37
N PRO A 127 27.09 16.52 -5.43
CA PRO A 127 26.97 15.72 -6.64
C PRO A 127 28.31 15.64 -7.38
N PHE A 128 28.62 14.47 -7.96
CA PHE A 128 29.69 14.33 -8.94
C PHE A 128 29.30 15.00 -10.27
N VAL A 129 30.30 15.57 -10.96
CA VAL A 129 30.19 16.48 -12.12
C VAL A 129 29.45 15.88 -13.33
N GLU A 130 29.41 14.56 -13.46
CA GLU A 130 28.66 13.87 -14.52
C GLU A 130 27.66 12.90 -13.90
N ASN A 131 26.38 13.11 -14.16
CA ASN A 131 25.31 12.23 -13.69
C ASN A 131 24.70 11.46 -14.86
N PRO A 132 25.06 10.17 -15.05
CA PRO A 132 24.52 9.35 -16.14
C PRO A 132 23.11 8.83 -15.83
N PHE A 133 22.63 8.97 -14.60
CA PHE A 133 21.37 8.40 -14.13
C PHE A 133 20.20 9.37 -14.34
N ARG A 134 19.11 8.84 -14.89
CA ARG A 134 17.83 9.55 -15.00
C ARG A 134 16.91 9.09 -13.90
N HIS A 135 15.95 9.94 -13.54
CA HIS A 135 14.93 9.65 -12.53
C HIS A 135 13.52 9.73 -13.12
N VAL A 136 12.58 9.00 -12.52
CA VAL A 136 11.17 9.03 -12.92
C VAL A 136 10.63 10.44 -12.63
N PHE A 137 10.26 11.17 -13.68
CA PHE A 137 9.94 12.62 -13.61
C PHE A 137 11.10 13.50 -13.12
N GLU A 138 12.30 13.32 -13.68
CA GLU A 138 13.55 14.05 -13.40
C GLU A 138 13.37 15.56 -13.12
N ASN A 139 12.60 16.29 -13.94
CA ASN A 139 12.35 17.73 -13.73
C ASN A 139 11.67 18.04 -12.39
N ALA A 140 10.69 17.23 -11.98
CA ALA A 140 9.98 17.39 -10.71
C ALA A 140 10.84 16.91 -9.53
N PHE A 141 11.63 15.86 -9.75
CA PHE A 141 12.56 15.30 -8.77
C PHE A 141 13.65 16.32 -8.36
N ILE A 142 14.22 17.04 -9.34
CA ILE A 142 15.30 18.00 -9.11
C ILE A 142 14.78 19.35 -8.63
N LYS A 143 13.76 19.93 -9.30
CA LYS A 143 13.31 21.30 -9.01
C LYS A 143 12.40 21.38 -7.79
N THR A 144 11.61 20.33 -7.53
CA THR A 144 10.55 20.32 -6.53
C THR A 144 10.47 18.96 -5.83
N SER A 145 11.58 18.51 -5.26
CA SER A 145 11.75 17.18 -4.63
C SER A 145 10.66 16.84 -3.60
N LEU A 146 10.23 17.82 -2.78
CA LEU A 146 9.17 17.61 -1.80
C LEU A 146 7.79 17.39 -2.43
N LEU A 147 7.44 18.13 -3.49
CA LEU A 147 6.18 17.93 -4.20
C LEU A 147 6.15 16.56 -4.90
N TYR A 148 7.28 16.14 -5.45
CA TYR A 148 7.44 14.81 -6.03
C TYR A 148 7.19 13.72 -4.99
N ALA A 149 7.85 13.81 -3.83
CA ALA A 149 7.68 12.82 -2.75
C ALA A 149 6.23 12.76 -2.25
N VAL A 150 5.57 13.90 -2.09
CA VAL A 150 4.16 13.97 -1.71
C VAL A 150 3.26 13.33 -2.78
N ALA A 151 3.44 13.67 -4.05
CA ALA A 151 2.65 13.09 -5.14
C ALA A 151 2.83 11.57 -5.24
N LEU A 152 4.07 11.08 -5.15
CA LEU A 152 4.38 9.65 -5.19
C LEU A 152 3.81 8.91 -3.97
N SER A 153 3.90 9.50 -2.78
CA SER A 153 3.32 8.92 -1.56
C SER A 153 1.79 8.80 -1.63
N LEU A 154 1.10 9.79 -2.21
CA LEU A 154 -0.35 9.75 -2.44
C LEU A 154 -0.70 8.64 -3.43
N TRP A 155 0.08 8.51 -4.50
CA TRP A 155 -0.10 7.42 -5.47
C TRP A 155 0.11 6.03 -4.83
N ARG A 156 1.17 5.85 -4.03
CA ARG A 156 1.39 4.64 -3.21
C ARG A 156 0.20 4.36 -2.30
N GLY A 157 -0.38 5.41 -1.71
CA GLY A 157 -1.65 5.35 -0.97
C GLY A 157 -2.81 4.78 -1.82
N ILE A 158 -2.97 5.24 -3.06
CA ILE A 158 -4.00 4.74 -3.98
C ILE A 158 -3.77 3.27 -4.34
N VAL A 159 -2.55 2.87 -4.70
CA VAL A 159 -2.23 1.47 -5.04
C VAL A 159 -2.47 0.54 -3.83
N SER A 160 -2.07 0.98 -2.64
CA SER A 160 -2.29 0.21 -1.41
C SER A 160 -3.77 0.06 -1.04
N LEU A 161 -4.66 0.98 -1.43
CA LEU A 161 -6.10 0.80 -1.28
C LEU A 161 -6.59 -0.45 -2.01
N PHE A 162 -6.10 -0.73 -3.22
CA PHE A 162 -6.47 -1.95 -3.95
C PHE A 162 -5.98 -3.22 -3.25
N VAL A 163 -4.80 -3.18 -2.64
CA VAL A 163 -4.29 -4.32 -1.87
C VAL A 163 -5.11 -4.54 -0.59
N MET A 164 -5.52 -3.45 0.08
CA MET A 164 -6.45 -3.51 1.19
C MET A 164 -7.82 -4.06 0.77
N THR A 165 -8.37 -3.62 -0.36
CA THR A 165 -9.67 -4.11 -0.84
C THR A 165 -9.63 -5.60 -1.14
N PHE A 166 -8.50 -6.11 -1.67
CA PHE A 166 -8.31 -7.53 -1.85
C PHE A 166 -8.30 -8.30 -0.51
N GLY A 167 -7.56 -7.80 0.49
CA GLY A 167 -7.59 -8.34 1.84
C GLY A 167 -8.99 -8.31 2.47
N PHE A 168 -9.74 -7.23 2.24
CA PHE A 168 -11.12 -7.07 2.70
C PHE A 168 -12.07 -8.10 2.06
N VAL A 169 -11.95 -8.36 0.77
CA VAL A 169 -12.74 -9.39 0.07
C VAL A 169 -12.41 -10.78 0.60
N LEU A 170 -11.12 -11.11 0.77
CA LEU A 170 -10.72 -12.37 1.40
C LEU A 170 -11.30 -12.46 2.83
N ALA A 171 -11.29 -11.36 3.58
CA ALA A 171 -11.84 -11.27 4.92
C ALA A 171 -13.38 -11.40 4.98
N LEU A 172 -14.10 -11.33 3.87
CA LEU A 172 -15.53 -11.64 3.81
C LEU A 172 -15.79 -13.14 3.60
N TYR A 173 -14.95 -13.81 2.80
CA TYR A 173 -15.28 -15.16 2.31
C TYR A 173 -14.39 -16.29 2.87
N CYS A 174 -13.14 -16.03 3.25
CA CYS A 174 -12.19 -17.07 3.69
C CYS A 174 -12.32 -17.36 5.18
N LYS A 175 -12.29 -18.64 5.60
CA LYS A 175 -12.37 -19.00 7.03
C LYS A 175 -11.03 -18.95 7.76
N ASN A 176 -9.91 -18.93 7.04
CA ASN A 176 -8.58 -18.95 7.62
C ASN A 176 -7.99 -17.53 7.69
N ILE A 177 -7.62 -17.09 8.89
CA ILE A 177 -6.99 -15.78 9.13
C ILE A 177 -5.67 -15.62 8.36
N PHE A 178 -4.85 -16.68 8.27
CA PHE A 178 -3.56 -16.59 7.60
C PHE A 178 -3.74 -16.28 6.12
N VAL A 179 -4.67 -16.96 5.43
CA VAL A 179 -4.98 -16.72 4.02
C VAL A 179 -5.47 -15.28 3.79
N ILE A 180 -6.22 -14.71 4.74
CA ILE A 180 -6.72 -13.33 4.64
C ILE A 180 -5.57 -12.34 4.78
N LEU A 181 -4.69 -12.55 5.75
CA LEU A 181 -3.63 -11.60 6.09
C LEU A 181 -2.43 -11.68 5.13
N THR A 182 -2.06 -12.87 4.68
CA THR A 182 -0.92 -13.07 3.78
C THR A 182 -1.31 -13.16 2.30
N GLY A 183 -2.59 -13.39 1.98
CA GLY A 183 -3.06 -13.54 0.60
C GLY A 183 -2.66 -12.39 -0.32
N PRO A 184 -2.91 -11.11 0.05
CA PRO A 184 -2.51 -9.97 -0.77
C PRO A 184 -0.99 -9.82 -0.94
N PHE A 185 -0.21 -10.21 0.07
CA PHE A 185 1.25 -10.24 0.00
C PHE A 185 1.75 -11.32 -0.97
N MET A 186 1.22 -12.53 -0.84
CA MET A 186 1.55 -13.64 -1.74
C MET A 186 1.17 -13.31 -3.19
N TYR A 187 0.05 -12.64 -3.41
CA TYR A 187 -0.34 -12.15 -4.73
C TYR A 187 0.71 -11.20 -5.31
N SER A 188 1.14 -10.18 -4.55
CA SER A 188 2.16 -9.22 -5.00
C SER A 188 3.46 -9.91 -5.42
N ILE A 189 3.92 -10.89 -4.62
CA ILE A 189 5.12 -11.67 -4.94
C ILE A 189 4.93 -12.51 -6.21
N LEU A 190 3.83 -13.25 -6.31
CA LEU A 190 3.58 -14.13 -7.44
C LEU A 190 3.42 -13.35 -8.74
N GLU A 191 2.70 -12.23 -8.71
CA GLU A 191 2.52 -11.35 -9.87
C GLU A 191 3.87 -10.78 -10.33
N ASN A 192 4.70 -10.30 -9.40
CA ASN A 192 6.05 -9.82 -9.68
C ASN A 192 6.91 -10.89 -10.37
N PHE A 193 6.93 -12.13 -9.85
CA PHE A 193 7.70 -13.22 -10.45
C PHE A 193 7.17 -13.66 -11.81
N VAL A 194 5.85 -13.83 -11.96
CA VAL A 194 5.23 -14.26 -13.22
C VAL A 194 5.52 -13.24 -14.33
N LEU A 195 5.34 -11.95 -14.05
CA LEU A 195 5.60 -10.91 -15.04
C LEU A 195 7.08 -10.74 -15.35
N ALA A 196 7.98 -10.97 -14.39
CA ALA A 196 9.41 -11.00 -14.64
C ALA A 196 9.79 -12.14 -15.60
N ILE A 197 9.26 -13.35 -15.41
CA ILE A 197 9.50 -14.50 -16.31
C ILE A 197 9.00 -14.20 -17.74
N LEU A 198 7.87 -13.50 -17.85
CA LEU A 198 7.30 -13.09 -19.14
C LEU A 198 8.01 -11.88 -19.78
N ARG A 199 9.08 -11.35 -19.16
CA ARG A 199 9.80 -10.13 -19.57
C ARG A 199 8.90 -8.89 -19.65
N LEU A 200 7.85 -8.86 -18.83
CA LEU A 200 6.90 -7.75 -18.70
C LEU A 200 7.16 -6.95 -17.41
N GLU A 201 8.44 -6.76 -17.08
CA GLU A 201 8.87 -6.13 -15.83
C GLU A 201 8.30 -4.72 -15.64
N ARG A 202 8.06 -3.96 -16.72
CA ARG A 202 7.50 -2.62 -16.65
C ARG A 202 6.04 -2.56 -16.19
N LEU A 203 5.32 -3.69 -16.19
CA LEU A 203 3.88 -3.77 -15.93
C LEU A 203 3.55 -4.32 -14.52
N ARG A 204 4.57 -4.57 -13.70
CA ARG A 204 4.40 -5.18 -12.37
C ARG A 204 3.67 -4.27 -11.41
N LEU A 205 2.87 -4.84 -10.51
CA LEU A 205 2.22 -4.10 -9.42
C LEU A 205 3.25 -3.40 -8.53
N VAL A 206 4.39 -4.05 -8.28
CA VAL A 206 5.51 -3.46 -7.53
C VAL A 206 6.05 -2.21 -8.23
N VAL A 207 6.12 -2.19 -9.57
CA VAL A 207 6.55 -1.01 -10.33
C VAL A 207 5.50 0.10 -10.30
N ALA A 208 4.22 -0.27 -10.29
CA ALA A 208 3.15 0.71 -10.10
C ALA A 208 3.19 1.34 -8.70
N PHE A 209 3.61 0.61 -7.67
CA PHE A 209 3.80 1.14 -6.32
C PHE A 209 5.12 1.93 -6.20
N ASP A 210 6.20 1.38 -6.73
CA ASP A 210 7.54 1.93 -6.66
C ASP A 210 8.25 1.91 -8.03
N PRO A 211 8.16 3.02 -8.80
CA PRO A 211 8.62 3.05 -10.17
C PRO A 211 10.15 3.09 -10.30
N THR A 212 10.89 3.28 -9.20
CA THR A 212 12.36 3.31 -9.16
C THR A 212 13.00 1.94 -9.34
N THR A 213 12.21 0.87 -9.22
CA THR A 213 12.66 -0.52 -9.36
C THR A 213 13.00 -0.94 -10.79
N VAL A 214 12.74 -0.08 -11.79
CA VAL A 214 13.01 -0.31 -13.22
C VAL A 214 13.65 0.94 -13.81
N ASP A 215 14.43 0.78 -14.88
CA ASP A 215 15.01 1.90 -15.61
C ASP A 215 13.93 2.95 -15.98
N PRO A 216 14.07 4.22 -15.54
CA PRO A 216 13.10 5.27 -15.77
C PRO A 216 12.76 5.51 -17.25
N LYS A 217 13.64 5.13 -18.19
CA LYS A 217 13.36 5.22 -19.64
C LYS A 217 12.18 4.36 -20.09
N VAL A 218 11.90 3.29 -19.35
CA VAL A 218 10.86 2.31 -19.69
C VAL A 218 9.55 2.60 -18.94
N VAL A 219 9.60 3.46 -17.92
CA VAL A 219 8.43 3.83 -17.11
C VAL A 219 7.53 4.75 -17.93
N SER A 220 6.31 4.29 -18.17
CA SER A 220 5.27 5.06 -18.84
C SER A 220 4.00 5.08 -17.99
N ILE A 221 3.00 5.86 -18.38
CA ILE A 221 1.68 5.89 -17.71
C ILE A 221 1.07 4.48 -17.61
N SER A 222 1.35 3.61 -18.59
CA SER A 222 0.88 2.22 -18.57
C SER A 222 1.46 1.41 -17.41
N SER A 223 2.69 1.70 -17.01
CA SER A 223 3.37 1.06 -15.87
C SER A 223 2.69 1.35 -14.55
N PHE A 224 2.14 2.57 -14.38
CA PHE A 224 1.40 2.95 -13.19
C PHE A 224 0.03 2.28 -13.12
N LEU A 225 -0.69 2.19 -14.25
CA LEU A 225 -2.09 1.77 -14.25
C LEU A 225 -2.30 0.25 -14.34
N PHE A 226 -1.38 -0.47 -14.99
CA PHE A 226 -1.61 -1.90 -15.30
C PHE A 226 -1.76 -2.76 -14.04
N GLY A 227 -0.84 -2.63 -13.08
CA GLY A 227 -0.90 -3.41 -11.82
C GLY A 227 -2.24 -3.26 -11.07
N PRO A 228 -2.68 -2.03 -10.76
CA PRO A 228 -3.98 -1.80 -10.12
C PRO A 228 -5.18 -2.33 -10.92
N ILE A 229 -5.14 -2.26 -12.25
CA ILE A 229 -6.20 -2.80 -13.12
C ILE A 229 -6.26 -4.33 -13.01
N VAL A 230 -5.14 -5.02 -13.14
CA VAL A 230 -5.07 -6.49 -13.02
C VAL A 230 -5.52 -6.93 -11.64
N LEU A 231 -5.06 -6.26 -10.58
CA LEU A 231 -5.49 -6.53 -9.22
C LEU A 231 -7.01 -6.35 -9.05
N SER A 232 -7.60 -5.32 -9.66
CA SER A 232 -9.06 -5.10 -9.64
C SER A 232 -9.83 -6.25 -10.29
N ILE A 233 -9.32 -6.79 -11.40
CA ILE A 233 -9.92 -7.97 -12.06
C ILE A 233 -9.82 -9.20 -11.13
N VAL A 234 -8.67 -9.42 -10.49
CA VAL A 234 -8.47 -10.52 -9.55
C VAL A 234 -9.40 -10.40 -8.33
N ILE A 235 -9.60 -9.20 -7.80
CA ILE A 235 -10.58 -8.95 -6.73
C ILE A 235 -12.00 -9.31 -7.18
N GLY A 236 -12.41 -8.88 -8.37
CA GLY A 236 -13.73 -9.20 -8.92
C GLY A 236 -13.94 -10.71 -9.11
N LEU A 237 -12.96 -11.40 -9.69
CA LEU A 237 -13.01 -12.84 -9.90
C LEU A 237 -13.03 -13.62 -8.58
N THR A 238 -12.20 -13.24 -7.62
CA THR A 238 -12.18 -13.90 -6.30
C THR A 238 -13.47 -13.69 -5.54
N ALA A 239 -14.03 -12.48 -5.55
CA ALA A 239 -15.35 -12.22 -4.98
C ALA A 239 -16.45 -13.07 -5.64
N PHE A 240 -16.46 -13.16 -6.97
CA PHE A 240 -17.44 -13.96 -7.72
C PHE A 240 -17.34 -15.46 -7.42
N LEU A 241 -16.12 -16.02 -7.48
CA LEU A 241 -15.88 -17.45 -7.24
C LEU A 241 -16.21 -17.84 -5.80
N LEU A 242 -15.83 -17.01 -4.82
CA LEU A 242 -16.07 -17.30 -3.41
C LEU A 242 -17.53 -17.07 -3.00
N SER A 243 -18.23 -16.13 -3.63
CA SER A 243 -19.67 -15.92 -3.44
C SER A 243 -20.47 -17.18 -3.81
N LYS A 244 -20.09 -17.87 -4.89
CA LYS A 244 -20.73 -19.13 -5.30
C LYS A 244 -20.47 -20.29 -4.34
N LYS A 245 -19.28 -20.36 -3.73
CA LYS A 245 -18.82 -21.52 -2.93
C LYS A 245 -19.14 -21.40 -1.44
N ASN A 246 -19.06 -20.19 -0.87
CA ASN A 246 -19.13 -19.94 0.57
C ASN A 246 -20.32 -19.04 0.94
N ALA A 247 -21.47 -19.22 0.29
CA ALA A 247 -22.73 -18.51 0.62
C ALA A 247 -23.24 -18.90 2.02
N ILE A 248 -22.55 -18.46 3.08
CA ILE A 248 -22.97 -18.58 4.48
C ILE A 248 -23.76 -17.31 4.87
N VAL A 249 -23.64 -16.23 4.09
CA VAL A 249 -24.52 -15.06 4.14
C VAL A 249 -24.78 -14.61 2.71
N THR A 250 -25.97 -14.90 2.19
CA THR A 250 -26.48 -14.26 0.97
C THR A 250 -26.62 -12.76 1.24
N ILE A 251 -25.79 -11.95 0.58
CA ILE A 251 -25.85 -10.47 0.57
C ILE A 251 -26.88 -10.00 -0.46
#